data_AF-A0A2J6TER4-F1
#
_entry.id   AF-A0A2J6TER4-F1
#
_cell.length_a   1.000
_cell.length_b   1.000
_cell.length_c   1.000
_cell.angle_alpha   90.00
_cell.angle_beta   90.00
_cell.angle_gamma   90.00
#
_symmetry.space_group_name_H-M   'P 1'
#
loop_
_entity.id
_entity.type
_entity.pdbx_description
1 polymer ?
#
loop_
_entity_poly.entity_id
_entity_poly.type
_entity_poly.pdbx_seq_one_letter_code
_entity_poly.pdbx_strand_id
1 'polypeptide(L)'
;MAPPAKKQKVNNSKSLIVFQSPGLKPDVSLKVFDVEFHVNSTLLKLHSAFFRTFLDSADKVTSASTNITANADSGSGSTSDTTPPEASATRESMVYGEMKYKWVTKVDEGEKDKWHLVADNPKAEMFEKLLSSVYLRPYSIDSILKLTDLTDMADYYRMLPIVSHTLSNALLDSQEFIKQINTNPCVVFKAAAKLRHKVLFREALVWVVADWRFPAFKEDGELLNPRLRQVARCVYGEIATMVSRSTSKIMDGFLAAGCTEWLESFGKGVIDPQKEEHWDACDLYLSDRPALSLPKFFQNIVYNDDLPYDVSIDPLYLSDLLRNNLVLDQAGRVAGEGDEKDCFLCAKIEDEDLPWDPEEHDW
;
A
#
# COMPACT_ATOMS: atom_id res chain seq x y z
N MET A 1 -50.86 35.14 20.27
CA MET A 1 -49.71 34.83 21.14
C MET A 1 -49.39 33.36 21.00
N ALA A 2 -48.34 33.02 20.27
CA ALA A 2 -47.77 31.68 20.21
C ALA A 2 -46.51 31.64 21.11
N PRO A 3 -46.25 30.54 21.85
CA PRO A 3 -45.14 30.47 22.80
C PRO A 3 -43.78 30.24 22.09
N PRO A 4 -42.65 30.66 22.68
CA PRO A 4 -41.36 30.62 22.03
C PRO A 4 -40.76 29.21 22.02
N ALA A 5 -40.21 28.82 20.86
CA ALA A 5 -39.49 27.58 20.66
C ALA A 5 -38.22 27.52 21.53
N LYS A 6 -38.09 26.45 22.31
CA LYS A 6 -36.87 26.11 23.08
C LYS A 6 -35.73 25.82 22.09
N LYS A 7 -34.62 26.54 22.24
CA LYS A 7 -33.35 26.24 21.57
C LYS A 7 -32.91 24.81 21.91
N GLN A 8 -32.86 23.97 20.89
CA GLN A 8 -32.34 22.62 20.96
C GLN A 8 -30.82 22.70 21.12
N LYS A 9 -30.31 22.20 22.26
CA LYS A 9 -28.87 22.08 22.53
C LYS A 9 -28.34 20.97 21.63
N VAL A 10 -27.61 21.35 20.57
CA VAL A 10 -26.88 20.41 19.72
C VAL A 10 -25.77 19.77 20.57
N ASN A 11 -26.03 18.56 21.06
CA ASN A 11 -25.00 17.71 21.64
C ASN A 11 -24.08 17.27 20.50
N ASN A 12 -22.96 17.98 20.34
CA ASN A 12 -21.88 17.54 19.46
C ASN A 12 -21.18 16.36 20.14
N SER A 13 -21.69 15.15 19.90
CA SER A 13 -21.08 13.89 20.36
C SER A 13 -19.74 13.72 19.67
N LYS A 14 -18.66 14.17 20.32
CA LYS A 14 -17.28 13.87 19.91
C LYS A 14 -17.10 12.36 19.82
N SER A 15 -16.68 11.86 18.67
CA SER A 15 -16.24 10.47 18.48
C SER A 15 -14.97 10.24 19.31
N LEU A 16 -15.11 9.46 20.38
CA LEU A 16 -14.02 9.00 21.22
C LEU A 16 -13.65 7.57 20.82
N ILE A 17 -12.38 7.36 20.43
CA ILE A 17 -11.85 6.06 20.05
C ILE A 17 -10.85 5.61 21.12
N VAL A 18 -11.08 4.43 21.69
CA VAL A 18 -10.24 3.89 22.76
C VAL A 18 -9.47 2.66 22.26
N PHE A 19 -8.15 2.75 22.33
CA PHE A 19 -7.27 1.62 22.14
C PHE A 19 -6.90 1.04 23.50
N GLN A 20 -7.17 -0.25 23.68
CA GLN A 20 -6.90 -0.99 24.91
C GLN A 20 -5.90 -2.09 24.62
N SER A 21 -4.99 -2.31 25.55
CA SER A 21 -4.08 -3.46 25.58
C SER A 21 -4.29 -4.21 26.90
N PRO A 22 -4.30 -5.56 26.90
CA PRO A 22 -4.53 -6.35 28.11
C PRO A 22 -3.62 -5.92 29.26
N GLY A 23 -4.23 -5.54 30.40
CA GLY A 23 -3.50 -5.11 31.59
C GLY A 23 -2.99 -3.66 31.60
N LEU A 24 -3.20 -2.89 30.53
CA LEU A 24 -2.78 -1.48 30.44
C LEU A 24 -3.97 -0.53 30.31
N LYS A 25 -4.08 0.42 31.24
CA LYS A 25 -5.06 1.51 31.14
C LYS A 25 -4.53 2.61 30.22
N PRO A 26 -5.36 3.20 29.33
CA PRO A 26 -4.96 4.35 28.54
C PRO A 26 -4.52 5.52 29.43
N ASP A 27 -3.37 6.11 29.14
CA ASP A 27 -2.75 7.20 29.90
C ASP A 27 -2.44 8.43 29.03
N VAL A 28 -2.79 8.39 27.74
CA VAL A 28 -2.64 9.48 26.77
C VAL A 28 -3.97 9.75 26.08
N SER A 29 -4.37 11.03 26.02
CA SER A 29 -5.42 11.54 25.13
C SER A 29 -4.79 12.34 24.00
N LEU A 30 -4.97 11.85 22.76
CA LEU A 30 -4.58 12.55 21.54
C LEU A 30 -5.85 13.07 20.85
N LYS A 31 -5.96 14.39 20.69
CA LYS A 31 -7.01 15.01 19.90
C LYS A 31 -6.48 15.33 18.51
N VAL A 32 -6.90 14.55 17.52
CA VAL A 32 -6.46 14.65 16.13
C VAL A 32 -7.69 14.88 15.26
N PHE A 33 -7.74 15.99 14.54
CA PHE A 33 -8.86 16.33 13.64
C PHE A 33 -10.26 16.23 14.29
N ASP A 34 -10.39 16.73 15.52
CA ASP A 34 -11.60 16.68 16.36
C ASP A 34 -12.05 15.29 16.85
N VAL A 35 -11.33 14.24 16.48
CA VAL A 35 -11.46 12.89 17.07
C VAL A 35 -10.52 12.78 18.27
N GLU A 36 -11.03 12.25 19.37
CA GLU A 36 -10.24 12.01 20.58
C GLU A 36 -9.85 10.53 20.66
N PHE A 37 -8.55 10.28 20.80
CA PHE A 37 -7.97 8.94 20.87
C PHE A 37 -7.39 8.71 22.26
N HIS A 38 -7.85 7.68 22.95
CA HIS A 38 -7.27 7.22 24.21
C HIS A 38 -6.34 6.05 23.95
N VAL A 39 -5.06 6.24 24.28
CA VAL A 39 -3.97 5.31 23.94
C VAL A 39 -2.98 5.17 25.12
N ASN A 40 -2.15 4.14 25.06
CA ASN A 40 -1.06 3.86 26.00
C ASN A 40 0.27 4.49 25.53
N SER A 41 0.88 5.32 26.37
CA SER A 41 2.17 5.98 26.13
C SER A 41 3.28 4.95 25.88
N THR A 42 3.28 3.83 26.61
CA THR A 42 4.29 2.77 26.48
C THR A 42 4.35 2.22 25.05
N LEU A 43 3.20 1.96 24.42
CA LEU A 43 3.15 1.41 23.06
C LEU A 43 3.56 2.45 22.01
N LEU A 44 3.14 3.72 22.20
CA LEU A 44 3.58 4.79 21.31
C LEU A 44 5.10 4.99 21.37
N LYS A 45 5.69 5.02 22.57
CA LYS A 45 7.15 5.17 22.74
C LYS A 45 7.94 3.97 22.22
N LEU A 46 7.35 2.78 22.29
CA LEU A 46 7.96 1.56 21.77
C LEU A 46 8.10 1.63 20.25
N HIS A 47 7.04 2.01 19.54
CA HIS A 47 6.98 1.95 18.07
C HIS A 47 7.25 3.28 17.36
N SER A 48 7.49 4.37 18.08
CA SER A 48 7.76 5.69 17.50
C SER A 48 8.83 6.45 18.27
N ALA A 49 9.93 6.77 17.57
CA ALA A 49 10.95 7.67 18.08
C ALA A 49 10.39 9.10 18.31
N PHE A 50 9.42 9.52 17.48
CA PHE A 50 8.73 10.80 17.66
C PHE A 50 7.98 10.84 18.99
N PHE A 51 7.14 9.83 19.30
CA PHE A 51 6.40 9.84 20.55
C PHE A 51 7.30 9.63 21.77
N ARG A 52 8.43 8.95 21.62
CA ARG A 52 9.47 8.86 22.67
C ARG A 52 9.98 10.24 23.05
N THR A 53 10.53 11.00 22.11
CA THR A 53 11.04 12.36 22.38
C THR A 53 9.94 13.32 22.82
N PHE A 54 8.76 13.22 22.20
CA PHE A 54 7.65 14.13 22.44
C PHE A 54 6.93 13.94 23.79
N LEU A 55 6.87 12.71 24.31
CA LEU A 55 6.25 12.40 25.61
C LEU A 55 7.25 12.44 26.77
N ASP A 56 8.55 12.31 26.49
CA ASP A 56 9.64 12.45 27.48
C ASP A 56 10.17 13.88 27.60
N SER A 57 9.68 14.82 26.76
CA SER A 57 9.99 16.25 26.89
C SER A 57 9.59 16.82 28.26
N ALA A 58 10.53 17.52 28.89
CA ALA A 58 10.40 18.09 30.23
C ALA A 58 9.20 19.04 30.38
N ASP A 59 8.78 19.71 29.32
CA ASP A 59 7.67 20.67 29.34
C ASP A 59 6.30 20.02 29.64
N LYS A 60 6.18 18.70 29.47
CA LYS A 60 4.91 17.97 29.64
C LYS A 60 4.76 17.23 30.95
N VAL A 61 5.87 17.03 31.68
CA VAL A 61 5.82 16.43 33.02
C VAL A 61 5.25 17.45 34.02
N THR A 62 5.40 18.75 33.73
CA THR A 62 5.02 19.86 34.63
C THR A 62 3.55 20.27 34.53
N SER A 63 2.79 19.81 33.51
CA SER A 63 1.38 20.17 33.34
C SER A 63 0.41 19.38 34.24
N ALA A 64 0.88 18.32 34.92
CA ALA A 64 0.07 17.48 35.78
C ALA A 64 -0.05 18.00 37.23
N SER A 65 0.73 19.01 37.63
CA SER A 65 0.86 19.37 39.06
C SER A 65 0.40 20.78 39.45
N THR A 66 -0.19 21.56 38.54
CA THR A 66 -0.60 22.94 38.86
C THR A 66 -2.07 23.15 38.53
N ASN A 67 -2.97 22.57 39.32
CA ASN A 67 -4.37 23.04 39.44
C ASN A 67 -5.12 22.47 40.66
N ILE A 68 -4.45 22.26 41.79
CA ILE A 68 -5.14 22.06 43.08
C ILE A 68 -4.44 22.90 44.15
N THR A 69 -4.79 24.19 44.21
CA THR A 69 -4.89 24.95 45.48
C THR A 69 -5.46 26.34 45.17
N ALA A 70 -6.79 26.47 45.27
CA ALA A 70 -7.45 27.72 45.63
C ALA A 70 -8.87 27.40 46.10
N ASN A 71 -9.00 27.16 47.40
CA ASN A 71 -9.95 27.86 48.27
C ASN A 71 -10.09 27.10 49.59
N ALA A 72 -9.47 27.65 50.62
CA ALA A 72 -9.96 27.52 51.97
C ALA A 72 -11.18 28.43 52.09
N ASP A 73 -12.30 27.92 52.60
CA ASP A 73 -12.93 28.61 53.72
C ASP A 73 -13.74 27.66 54.61
N SER A 74 -13.85 28.06 55.87
CA SER A 74 -14.17 27.25 57.04
C SER A 74 -15.67 27.17 57.34
N GLY A 75 -16.11 26.11 58.01
CA GLY A 75 -17.47 26.03 58.59
C GLY A 75 -17.75 24.73 59.34
N SER A 76 -17.60 24.77 60.67
CA SER A 76 -17.89 23.73 61.66
C SER A 76 -19.39 23.40 61.80
N GLY A 77 -19.74 22.13 62.08
CA GLY A 77 -21.06 21.74 62.61
C GLY A 77 -21.35 20.23 62.59
N SER A 78 -21.41 19.62 63.77
CA SER A 78 -21.62 18.21 64.10
C SER A 78 -23.06 17.66 63.94
N THR A 79 -23.23 16.37 63.58
CA THR A 79 -23.79 15.26 64.41
C THR A 79 -24.39 14.09 63.59
N SER A 80 -23.97 12.87 63.98
CA SER A 80 -24.62 11.55 64.04
C SER A 80 -25.66 11.04 63.00
N ASP A 81 -25.34 9.84 62.52
CA ASP A 81 -26.15 8.60 62.57
C ASP A 81 -26.67 7.91 61.28
N THR A 82 -26.09 6.72 61.09
CA THR A 82 -26.67 5.42 60.69
C THR A 82 -26.92 5.08 59.21
N THR A 83 -26.49 3.84 58.90
CA THR A 83 -26.17 3.12 57.66
C THR A 83 -27.41 2.50 56.93
N PRO A 84 -27.28 1.73 55.80
CA PRO A 84 -27.98 1.98 54.51
C PRO A 84 -28.80 0.73 54.02
N PRO A 85 -28.82 0.31 52.74
CA PRO A 85 -29.32 0.89 51.47
C PRO A 85 -30.42 0.02 50.80
N GLU A 86 -31.22 0.55 49.86
CA GLU A 86 -31.78 -0.33 48.82
C GLU A 86 -31.98 0.36 47.46
N ALA A 87 -31.33 -0.26 46.47
CA ALA A 87 -31.60 -0.28 45.03
C ALA A 87 -31.81 1.03 44.27
N SER A 88 -30.76 1.46 43.53
CA SER A 88 -30.85 1.65 42.08
C SER A 88 -29.50 1.90 41.40
N ALA A 89 -29.33 1.23 40.26
CA ALA A 89 -28.39 1.51 39.17
C ALA A 89 -26.90 1.16 39.37
N THR A 90 -26.56 -0.12 39.17
CA THR A 90 -25.20 -0.49 38.72
C THR A 90 -25.11 -0.24 37.22
N ARG A 91 -24.74 0.98 36.84
CA ARG A 91 -24.04 1.23 35.58
C ARG A 91 -22.57 1.19 35.96
N GLU A 92 -21.83 0.20 35.46
CA GLU A 92 -20.39 0.07 35.70
C GLU A 92 -19.71 1.40 35.33
N SER A 93 -19.31 2.13 36.36
CA SER A 93 -18.54 3.35 36.23
C SER A 93 -17.17 2.95 35.72
N MET A 94 -16.93 3.14 34.42
CA MET A 94 -15.60 3.04 33.82
C MET A 94 -14.69 4.05 34.50
N VAL A 95 -13.89 3.58 35.45
CA VAL A 95 -12.85 4.37 36.12
C VAL A 95 -11.71 4.59 35.12
N TYR A 96 -11.77 5.70 34.38
CA TYR A 96 -10.62 6.20 33.64
C TYR A 96 -9.50 6.52 34.62
N GLY A 97 -8.28 6.01 34.35
CA GLY A 97 -7.09 6.51 35.02
C GLY A 97 -6.84 7.97 34.65
N GLU A 98 -6.14 8.70 35.50
CA GLU A 98 -5.77 10.09 35.24
C GLU A 98 -4.91 10.16 33.97
N MET A 99 -5.37 10.93 32.98
CA MET A 99 -4.67 11.11 31.69
C MET A 99 -3.36 11.85 31.94
N LYS A 100 -2.24 11.16 31.78
CA LYS A 100 -0.90 11.74 32.01
C LYS A 100 -0.50 12.74 30.93
N TYR A 101 -1.02 12.56 29.70
CA TYR A 101 -0.70 13.43 28.58
C TYR A 101 -1.96 13.80 27.80
N LYS A 102 -2.05 15.08 27.40
CA LYS A 102 -3.07 15.59 26.50
C LYS A 102 -2.43 16.36 25.35
N TRP A 103 -2.75 16.01 24.11
CA TRP A 103 -2.28 16.74 22.94
C TRP A 103 -3.41 17.10 21.98
N VAL A 104 -3.29 18.25 21.32
CA VAL A 104 -4.20 18.71 20.27
C VAL A 104 -3.33 19.14 19.09
N THR A 105 -3.62 18.63 17.89
CA THR A 105 -3.01 19.17 16.68
C THR A 105 -3.52 20.61 16.48
N LYS A 106 -2.71 21.62 16.81
CA LYS A 106 -2.97 23.01 16.36
C LYS A 106 -2.45 23.11 14.93
N VAL A 107 -3.35 23.34 13.98
CA VAL A 107 -2.98 23.79 12.64
C VAL A 107 -2.64 25.27 12.77
N ASP A 108 -1.40 25.66 12.49
CA ASP A 108 -1.03 27.08 12.41
C ASP A 108 -1.67 27.68 11.16
N GLU A 109 -2.54 28.67 11.33
CA GLU A 109 -3.26 29.41 10.27
C GLU A 109 -2.34 30.32 9.42
N GLY A 110 -1.02 30.11 9.44
CA GLY A 110 -0.02 31.04 8.89
C GLY A 110 0.58 30.69 7.53
N GLU A 111 0.53 29.44 7.07
CA GLU A 111 1.07 29.06 5.76
C GLU A 111 -0.05 28.70 4.79
N LYS A 112 -0.17 29.55 3.76
CA LYS A 112 -1.21 29.57 2.74
C LYS A 112 -1.28 28.34 1.81
N ASP A 113 -0.69 27.21 2.19
CA ASP A 113 -0.63 26.01 1.34
C ASP A 113 -0.66 24.66 2.06
N LYS A 114 -1.09 24.60 3.34
CA LYS A 114 -1.09 23.32 4.04
C LYS A 114 -2.20 23.19 5.08
N TRP A 115 -3.12 22.26 4.81
CA TRP A 115 -4.12 21.68 5.72
C TRP A 115 -5.30 22.61 6.08
N HIS A 116 -6.44 22.37 5.44
CA HIS A 116 -7.72 22.93 5.87
C HIS A 116 -8.61 21.82 6.41
N LEU A 117 -9.26 22.11 7.55
CA LEU A 117 -10.22 21.23 8.22
C LEU A 117 -11.49 21.10 7.38
N VAL A 118 -11.88 19.87 7.07
CA VAL A 118 -13.27 19.50 6.80
C VAL A 118 -13.59 18.27 7.64
N ALA A 119 -14.79 18.25 8.22
CA ALA A 119 -15.26 17.31 9.23
C ALA A 119 -15.43 15.86 8.75
N ASP A 120 -15.27 15.60 7.45
CA ASP A 120 -14.98 14.27 6.91
C ASP A 120 -13.46 14.16 6.75
N ASN A 121 -12.75 13.70 7.79
CA ASN A 121 -11.30 13.77 7.76
C ASN A 121 -10.70 12.39 7.41
N PRO A 122 -10.43 12.09 6.12
CA PRO A 122 -9.72 10.85 5.73
C PRO A 122 -8.39 10.70 6.48
N LYS A 123 -7.82 11.81 6.97
CA LYS A 123 -6.62 11.84 7.79
C LYS A 123 -6.83 11.33 9.21
N ALA A 124 -8.02 11.45 9.79
CA ALA A 124 -8.36 10.84 11.07
C ALA A 124 -8.48 9.31 10.94
N GLU A 125 -9.09 8.84 9.86
CA GLU A 125 -9.14 7.40 9.52
C GLU A 125 -7.71 6.84 9.31
N MET A 126 -6.84 7.56 8.59
CA MET A 126 -5.44 7.14 8.43
C MET A 126 -4.69 7.09 9.76
N PHE A 127 -4.94 8.05 10.66
CA PHE A 127 -4.33 8.04 11.99
C PHE A 127 -4.86 6.87 12.84
N GLU A 128 -6.13 6.53 12.71
CA GLU A 128 -6.71 5.35 13.34
C GLU A 128 -6.08 4.05 12.80
N LYS A 129 -5.84 3.94 11.48
CA LYS A 129 -5.13 2.79 10.89
C LYS A 129 -3.68 2.72 11.36
N LEU A 130 -3.00 3.86 11.47
CA LEU A 130 -1.67 3.94 12.06
C LEU A 130 -1.68 3.46 13.53
N LEU A 131 -2.65 3.88 14.34
CA LEU A 131 -2.79 3.33 15.71
C LEU A 131 -3.15 1.84 15.68
N SER A 132 -3.99 1.40 14.76
CA SER A 132 -4.32 -0.02 14.61
C SER A 132 -3.07 -0.87 14.35
N SER A 133 -2.10 -0.37 13.57
CA SER A 133 -0.79 -1.02 13.41
C SER A 133 -0.02 -1.17 14.74
N VAL A 134 -0.03 -0.14 15.61
CA VAL A 134 0.63 -0.17 16.93
C VAL A 134 -0.01 -1.19 17.87
N TYR A 135 -1.33 -1.31 17.82
CA TYR A 135 -2.08 -2.24 18.68
C TYR A 135 -2.29 -3.61 18.04
N LEU A 136 -1.69 -3.86 16.86
CA LEU A 136 -1.87 -5.09 16.09
C LEU A 136 -3.35 -5.42 15.83
N ARG A 137 -4.18 -4.38 15.68
CA ARG A 137 -5.59 -4.53 15.30
C ARG A 137 -5.68 -4.69 13.78
N PRO A 138 -6.54 -5.58 13.26
CA PRO A 138 -6.77 -5.71 11.82
C PRO A 138 -7.21 -4.38 11.20
N TYR A 139 -6.70 -4.08 10.00
CA TYR A 139 -7.11 -2.93 9.20
C TYR A 139 -6.97 -3.29 7.71
N SER A 140 -7.77 -2.64 6.87
CA SER A 140 -7.70 -2.79 5.40
C SER A 140 -7.18 -1.51 4.73
N ILE A 141 -6.72 -1.66 3.50
CA ILE A 141 -6.36 -0.58 2.59
C ILE A 141 -7.28 -0.67 1.38
N ASP A 142 -7.97 0.42 1.09
CA ASP A 142 -9.04 0.39 0.08
C ASP A 142 -8.60 1.06 -1.24
N SER A 143 -7.49 1.82 -1.23
CA SER A 143 -6.98 2.52 -2.41
C SER A 143 -5.48 2.85 -2.31
N ILE A 144 -4.87 3.12 -3.47
CA ILE A 144 -3.46 3.55 -3.58
C ILE A 144 -3.20 4.84 -2.79
N LEU A 145 -4.16 5.76 -2.78
CA LEU A 145 -4.07 7.01 -2.02
C LEU A 145 -4.00 6.74 -0.52
N LYS A 146 -4.83 5.82 0.00
CA LYS A 146 -4.81 5.44 1.42
C LYS A 146 -3.48 4.80 1.83
N LEU A 147 -2.89 3.95 0.99
CA LEU A 147 -1.54 3.39 1.24
C LEU A 147 -0.49 4.51 1.31
N THR A 148 -0.54 5.45 0.36
CA THR A 148 0.41 6.56 0.28
C THR A 148 0.29 7.47 1.50
N ASP A 149 -0.93 7.86 1.87
CA ASP A 149 -1.19 8.69 3.05
C ASP A 149 -0.74 7.99 4.35
N LEU A 150 -1.02 6.69 4.48
CA LEU A 150 -0.57 5.89 5.62
C LEU A 150 0.96 5.84 5.69
N THR A 151 1.62 5.66 4.54
CA THR A 151 3.09 5.64 4.44
C THR A 151 3.71 6.98 4.84
N ASP A 152 3.15 8.09 4.36
CA ASP A 152 3.65 9.43 4.70
C ASP A 152 3.38 9.80 6.16
N MET A 153 2.25 9.38 6.70
CA MET A 153 1.95 9.54 8.12
C MET A 153 2.89 8.71 9.00
N ALA A 154 3.17 7.46 8.60
CA ALA A 154 4.11 6.60 9.29
C ALA A 154 5.54 7.18 9.25
N ASP A 155 5.97 7.76 8.13
CA ASP A 155 7.26 8.46 8.03
C ASP A 155 7.32 9.67 8.97
N TYR A 156 6.28 10.51 8.97
CA TYR A 156 6.20 11.67 9.85
C TYR A 156 6.32 11.28 11.34
N TYR A 157 5.59 10.27 11.79
CA TYR A 157 5.64 9.79 13.17
C TYR A 157 6.79 8.81 13.44
N ARG A 158 7.67 8.53 12.47
CA ARG A 158 8.77 7.56 12.59
C ARG A 158 8.30 6.16 13.00
N MET A 159 7.31 5.65 12.27
CA MET A 159 6.56 4.42 12.49
C MET A 159 6.49 3.51 11.24
N LEU A 160 7.32 3.77 10.23
CA LEU A 160 7.43 2.91 9.04
C LEU A 160 7.65 1.40 9.38
N PRO A 161 8.48 1.03 10.38
CA PRO A 161 8.71 -0.39 10.70
C PRO A 161 7.44 -1.13 11.13
N ILE A 162 6.65 -0.54 12.04
CA ILE A 162 5.44 -1.20 12.57
C ILE A 162 4.34 -1.29 11.51
N VAL A 163 4.22 -0.28 10.64
CA VAL A 163 3.31 -0.31 9.51
C VAL A 163 3.75 -1.38 8.52
N SER A 164 5.04 -1.46 8.17
CA SER A 164 5.57 -2.48 7.27
C SER A 164 5.27 -3.89 7.79
N HIS A 165 5.55 -4.15 9.07
CA HIS A 165 5.30 -5.46 9.69
C HIS A 165 3.82 -5.87 9.67
N THR A 166 2.90 -4.94 9.92
CA THR A 166 1.46 -5.25 9.97
C THR A 166 0.78 -5.20 8.61
N LEU A 167 1.42 -4.59 7.61
CA LEU A 167 0.89 -4.44 6.25
C LEU A 167 0.62 -5.78 5.57
N SER A 168 1.47 -6.80 5.78
CA SER A 168 1.25 -8.13 5.20
C SER A 168 -0.13 -8.70 5.57
N ASN A 169 -0.55 -8.54 6.83
CA ASN A 169 -1.88 -8.98 7.27
C ASN A 169 -2.98 -8.07 6.71
N ALA A 170 -2.77 -6.76 6.68
CA ALA A 170 -3.72 -5.82 6.12
C ALA A 170 -4.00 -6.08 4.64
N LEU A 171 -2.98 -6.48 3.87
CA LEU A 171 -3.10 -6.78 2.45
C LEU A 171 -4.01 -7.99 2.17
N LEU A 172 -4.11 -8.96 3.09
CA LEU A 172 -5.02 -10.10 2.95
C LEU A 172 -6.48 -9.65 2.84
N ASP A 173 -6.87 -8.66 3.65
CA ASP A 173 -8.20 -8.06 3.67
C ASP A 173 -8.41 -6.97 2.60
N SER A 174 -7.38 -6.69 1.78
CA SER A 174 -7.33 -5.53 0.86
C SER A 174 -7.35 -5.93 -0.61
N GLN A 175 -8.16 -6.92 -0.99
CA GLN A 175 -8.21 -7.45 -2.36
C GLN A 175 -8.59 -6.40 -3.41
N GLU A 176 -9.44 -5.44 -3.05
CA GLU A 176 -9.84 -4.37 -3.97
C GLU A 176 -8.69 -3.39 -4.24
N PHE A 177 -7.84 -3.13 -3.24
CA PHE A 177 -6.62 -2.36 -3.43
C PHE A 177 -5.61 -3.11 -4.31
N ILE A 178 -5.44 -4.43 -4.11
CA ILE A 178 -4.51 -5.25 -4.89
C ILE A 178 -4.83 -5.17 -6.38
N LYS A 179 -6.12 -5.27 -6.76
CA LYS A 179 -6.56 -5.14 -8.15
C LYS A 179 -6.24 -3.78 -8.78
N GLN A 180 -6.16 -2.73 -7.96
CA GLN A 180 -5.87 -1.37 -8.44
C GLN A 180 -4.37 -1.14 -8.69
N ILE A 181 -3.46 -2.01 -8.22
CA ILE A 181 -2.01 -1.78 -8.31
C ILE A 181 -1.56 -1.55 -9.76
N ASN A 182 -2.16 -2.25 -10.72
CA ASN A 182 -1.85 -2.11 -12.15
C ASN A 182 -2.18 -0.71 -12.72
N THR A 183 -3.06 0.07 -12.09
CA THR A 183 -3.46 1.40 -12.57
C THR A 183 -2.41 2.47 -12.31
N ASN A 184 -1.67 2.35 -11.20
CA ASN A 184 -0.58 3.26 -10.87
C ASN A 184 0.52 2.53 -10.08
N PRO A 185 1.29 1.66 -10.75
CA PRO A 185 2.25 0.79 -10.08
C PRO A 185 3.46 1.57 -9.57
N CYS A 186 3.83 2.70 -10.20
CA CYS A 186 4.93 3.55 -9.78
C CYS A 186 4.74 4.14 -8.37
N VAL A 187 3.53 4.59 -8.04
CA VAL A 187 3.21 5.14 -6.72
C VAL A 187 3.27 4.05 -5.64
N VAL A 188 2.69 2.88 -5.92
CA VAL A 188 2.74 1.73 -5.00
C VAL A 188 4.17 1.24 -4.82
N PHE A 189 4.96 1.18 -5.90
CA PHE A 189 6.36 0.76 -5.87
C PHE A 189 7.21 1.70 -4.99
N LYS A 190 6.99 3.01 -5.07
CA LYS A 190 7.65 4.00 -4.21
C LYS A 190 7.24 3.85 -2.74
N ALA A 191 5.94 3.68 -2.47
CA ALA A 191 5.43 3.48 -1.10
C ALA A 191 5.99 2.20 -0.49
N ALA A 192 5.98 1.10 -1.25
CA ALA A 192 6.54 -0.19 -0.84
C ALA A 192 8.04 -0.09 -0.54
N ALA A 193 8.80 0.66 -1.35
CA ALA A 193 10.21 0.91 -1.09
C ALA A 193 10.46 1.71 0.18
N LYS A 194 9.65 2.74 0.44
CA LYS A 194 9.72 3.56 1.65
C LYS A 194 9.37 2.75 2.91
N LEU A 195 8.39 1.85 2.79
CA LEU A 195 8.04 0.89 3.82
C LEU A 195 8.99 -0.31 3.91
N ARG A 196 9.95 -0.46 2.98
CA ARG A 196 10.82 -1.65 2.86
C ARG A 196 10.04 -2.97 2.86
N HIS A 197 8.81 -2.97 2.32
CA HIS A 197 7.91 -4.12 2.37
C HIS A 197 8.11 -5.04 1.15
N LYS A 198 8.85 -6.13 1.34
CA LYS A 198 9.32 -7.04 0.27
C LYS A 198 8.23 -7.52 -0.68
N VAL A 199 7.13 -8.06 -0.14
CA VAL A 199 6.07 -8.70 -0.95
C VAL A 199 5.38 -7.67 -1.83
N LEU A 200 4.98 -6.52 -1.25
CA LEU A 200 4.32 -5.44 -1.98
C LEU A 200 5.28 -4.79 -3.00
N PHE A 201 6.57 -4.72 -2.69
CA PHE A 201 7.57 -4.19 -3.60
C PHE A 201 7.72 -5.07 -4.85
N ARG A 202 7.82 -6.39 -4.66
CA ARG A 202 7.87 -7.37 -5.76
C ARG A 202 6.59 -7.32 -6.59
N GLU A 203 5.44 -7.28 -5.94
CA GLU A 203 4.14 -7.18 -6.62
C GLU A 203 4.07 -5.92 -7.52
N ALA A 204 4.41 -4.76 -6.96
CA ALA A 204 4.38 -3.50 -7.70
C ALA A 204 5.43 -3.47 -8.81
N LEU A 205 6.61 -4.05 -8.58
CA LEU A 205 7.68 -4.14 -9.58
C LEU A 205 7.23 -4.91 -10.82
N VAL A 206 6.52 -6.03 -10.65
CA VAL A 206 5.95 -6.78 -11.78
C VAL A 206 5.13 -5.84 -12.64
N TRP A 207 4.18 -5.10 -12.06
CA TRP A 207 3.35 -4.15 -12.79
C TRP A 207 4.13 -2.96 -13.39
N VAL A 208 5.19 -2.48 -12.72
CA VAL A 208 6.04 -1.39 -13.25
C VAL A 208 6.73 -1.77 -14.56
N VAL A 209 7.11 -3.05 -14.71
CA VAL A 209 7.83 -3.55 -15.90
C VAL A 209 6.94 -4.39 -16.82
N ALA A 210 5.66 -4.61 -16.45
CA ALA A 210 4.77 -5.55 -17.11
C ALA A 210 4.53 -5.20 -18.57
N ASP A 211 4.10 -3.97 -18.86
CA ASP A 211 3.87 -3.52 -20.22
C ASP A 211 5.19 -3.54 -21.00
N TRP A 212 5.26 -4.46 -21.97
CA TRP A 212 6.48 -4.69 -22.74
C TRP A 212 6.84 -3.46 -23.59
N ARG A 213 5.84 -2.77 -24.13
CA ARG A 213 6.03 -1.65 -25.07
C ARG A 213 6.24 -0.35 -24.31
N PHE A 214 5.40 -0.12 -23.30
CA PHE A 214 5.33 1.12 -22.55
C PHE A 214 5.44 0.85 -21.04
N PRO A 215 6.60 0.34 -20.56
CA PRO A 215 6.74 0.05 -19.15
C PRO A 215 6.66 1.35 -18.33
N ALA A 216 5.93 1.30 -17.22
CA ALA A 216 5.54 2.48 -16.45
C ALA A 216 6.74 3.33 -15.97
N PHE A 217 7.91 2.70 -15.73
CA PHE A 217 9.12 3.42 -15.32
C PHE A 217 9.73 4.35 -16.40
N LYS A 218 9.30 4.23 -17.67
CA LYS A 218 9.77 5.08 -18.79
C LYS A 218 8.92 6.33 -18.97
N GLU A 219 7.61 6.24 -18.73
CA GLU A 219 6.68 7.37 -18.89
C GLU A 219 6.80 8.37 -17.73
N ASP A 220 6.88 7.86 -16.49
CA ASP A 220 6.84 8.68 -15.28
C ASP A 220 8.24 9.10 -14.78
N GLY A 221 8.98 9.80 -15.65
CA GLY A 221 10.35 10.24 -15.43
C GLY A 221 10.60 11.12 -14.18
N GLU A 222 9.56 11.56 -13.47
CA GLU A 222 9.66 12.37 -12.25
C GLU A 222 9.23 11.63 -10.97
N LEU A 223 8.39 10.59 -11.05
CA LEU A 223 7.80 9.96 -9.86
C LEU A 223 8.76 9.00 -9.15
N LEU A 224 9.63 8.34 -9.91
CA LEU A 224 10.57 7.35 -9.41
C LEU A 224 11.95 7.96 -9.16
N ASN A 225 12.50 7.72 -7.97
CA ASN A 225 13.88 8.07 -7.67
C ASN A 225 14.85 7.31 -8.61
N PRO A 226 16.09 7.81 -8.81
CA PRO A 226 17.03 7.19 -9.75
C PRO A 226 17.37 5.73 -9.40
N ARG A 227 17.42 5.39 -8.11
CA ARG A 227 17.76 4.02 -7.65
C ARG A 227 16.66 3.01 -8.00
N LEU A 228 15.40 3.32 -7.71
CA LEU A 228 14.24 2.49 -8.04
C LEU A 228 14.07 2.34 -9.55
N ARG A 229 14.32 3.41 -10.30
CA ARG A 229 14.32 3.35 -11.76
C ARG A 229 15.40 2.42 -12.29
N GLN A 230 16.60 2.43 -11.67
CA GLN A 230 17.66 1.52 -12.04
C GLN A 230 17.28 0.06 -11.78
N VAL A 231 16.66 -0.23 -10.62
CA VAL A 231 16.14 -1.58 -10.30
C VAL A 231 15.14 -2.05 -11.37
N ALA A 232 14.13 -1.22 -11.67
CA ALA A 232 13.13 -1.54 -12.70
C ALA A 232 13.76 -1.75 -14.10
N ARG A 233 14.78 -0.95 -14.45
CA ARG A 233 15.52 -1.10 -15.71
C ARG A 233 16.32 -2.41 -15.78
N CYS A 234 16.97 -2.81 -14.70
CA CYS A 234 17.71 -4.07 -14.65
C CYS A 234 16.76 -5.24 -14.88
N VAL A 235 15.65 -5.29 -14.14
CA VAL A 235 14.64 -6.35 -14.24
C VAL A 235 13.99 -6.39 -15.62
N TYR A 236 13.63 -5.25 -16.19
CA TYR A 236 13.14 -5.17 -17.57
C TYR A 236 14.21 -5.63 -18.58
N GLY A 237 15.48 -5.34 -18.34
CA GLY A 237 16.59 -5.80 -19.17
C GLY A 237 16.78 -7.33 -19.14
N GLU A 238 16.53 -7.97 -18.00
CA GLU A 238 16.52 -9.43 -17.88
C GLU A 238 15.40 -10.05 -18.69
N ILE A 239 14.18 -9.52 -18.58
CA ILE A 239 13.04 -9.92 -19.41
C ILE A 239 13.39 -9.74 -20.89
N ALA A 240 13.94 -8.59 -21.27
CA ALA A 240 14.34 -8.33 -22.66
C ALA A 240 15.41 -9.31 -23.16
N THR A 241 16.32 -9.75 -22.29
CA THR A 241 17.32 -10.77 -22.62
C THR A 241 16.67 -12.13 -22.85
N MET A 242 15.68 -12.51 -22.02
CA MET A 242 14.90 -13.74 -22.22
C MET A 242 14.10 -13.69 -23.53
N VAL A 243 13.39 -12.58 -23.79
CA VAL A 243 12.67 -12.35 -25.05
C VAL A 243 13.62 -12.49 -26.24
N SER A 244 14.77 -11.80 -26.21
CA SER A 244 15.75 -11.83 -27.29
C SER A 244 16.26 -13.25 -27.57
N ARG A 245 16.63 -14.00 -26.52
CA ARG A 245 17.07 -15.40 -26.64
C ARG A 245 15.98 -16.29 -27.24
N SER A 246 14.74 -16.13 -26.79
CA SER A 246 13.59 -16.90 -27.26
C SER A 246 13.34 -16.64 -28.74
N THR A 247 13.25 -15.36 -29.11
CA THR A 247 13.08 -14.92 -30.50
C THR A 247 14.22 -15.39 -31.40
N SER A 248 15.48 -15.28 -30.97
CA SER A 248 16.62 -15.75 -31.76
C SER A 248 16.54 -17.25 -32.05
N LYS A 249 16.23 -18.08 -31.06
CA LYS A 249 16.10 -19.53 -31.28
C LYS A 249 14.95 -19.89 -32.21
N ILE A 250 13.84 -19.19 -32.08
CA ILE A 250 12.69 -19.33 -32.99
C ILE A 250 13.12 -18.96 -34.42
N MET A 251 13.86 -17.87 -34.59
CA MET A 251 14.39 -17.43 -35.89
C MET A 251 15.41 -18.41 -36.49
N ASP A 252 16.31 -18.97 -35.68
CA ASP A 252 17.26 -20.01 -36.11
C ASP A 252 16.51 -21.26 -36.61
N GLY A 253 15.42 -21.62 -35.94
CA GLY A 253 14.51 -22.69 -36.37
C GLY A 253 13.91 -22.43 -37.76
N PHE A 254 13.48 -21.19 -38.05
CA PHE A 254 12.96 -20.85 -39.39
C PHE A 254 14.00 -20.99 -40.48
N LEU A 255 15.21 -20.49 -40.23
CA LEU A 255 16.30 -20.55 -41.20
C LEU A 255 16.68 -22.01 -41.52
N ALA A 256 16.53 -22.93 -40.55
CA ALA A 256 16.80 -24.35 -40.74
C ALA A 256 15.67 -25.11 -41.47
N ALA A 257 14.40 -24.75 -41.25
CA ALA A 257 13.24 -25.51 -41.72
C ALA A 257 12.79 -25.22 -43.18
N GLY A 258 13.30 -24.15 -43.80
CA GLY A 258 12.81 -23.70 -45.11
C GLY A 258 11.49 -22.93 -44.96
N CYS A 259 11.57 -21.61 -45.07
CA CYS A 259 10.61 -20.64 -44.52
C CYS A 259 9.13 -20.72 -44.97
N THR A 260 8.71 -21.52 -45.95
CA THR A 260 7.42 -21.26 -46.65
C THR A 260 6.17 -21.76 -45.94
N GLU A 261 6.13 -23.00 -45.41
CA GLU A 261 4.90 -23.56 -44.82
C GLU A 261 4.54 -22.99 -43.45
N TRP A 262 5.56 -22.69 -42.64
CA TRP A 262 5.33 -22.15 -41.29
C TRP A 262 4.97 -20.67 -41.32
N LEU A 263 5.54 -19.86 -42.24
CA LEU A 263 5.15 -18.45 -42.38
C LEU A 263 3.64 -18.31 -42.57
N GLU A 264 3.04 -19.18 -43.40
CA GLU A 264 1.58 -19.21 -43.64
C GLU A 264 0.76 -19.52 -42.38
N SER A 265 1.31 -20.31 -41.45
CA SER A 265 0.68 -20.65 -40.17
C SER A 265 0.90 -19.54 -39.13
N PHE A 266 2.10 -18.97 -39.06
CA PHE A 266 2.46 -17.85 -38.22
C PHE A 266 1.64 -16.59 -38.53
N GLY A 267 1.47 -16.26 -39.81
CA GLY A 267 0.64 -15.12 -40.20
C GLY A 267 -0.81 -15.28 -39.74
N LYS A 268 -1.36 -16.51 -39.71
CA LYS A 268 -2.72 -16.76 -39.20
C LYS A 268 -2.83 -16.67 -37.68
N GLY A 269 -1.78 -17.04 -36.94
CA GLY A 269 -1.76 -17.00 -35.46
C GLY A 269 -1.41 -15.63 -34.87
N VAL A 270 -0.73 -14.78 -35.64
CA VAL A 270 -0.24 -13.47 -35.19
C VAL A 270 -1.07 -12.30 -35.73
N ILE A 271 -1.70 -12.45 -36.90
CA ILE A 271 -2.49 -11.42 -37.55
C ILE A 271 -3.98 -11.70 -37.30
N ASP A 272 -4.74 -10.66 -36.94
CA ASP A 272 -6.20 -10.73 -36.90
C ASP A 272 -6.72 -11.15 -38.28
N PRO A 273 -7.41 -12.30 -38.40
CA PRO A 273 -7.87 -12.82 -39.69
C PRO A 273 -8.83 -11.87 -40.43
N GLN A 274 -9.32 -10.79 -39.80
CA GLN A 274 -10.09 -9.76 -40.47
C GLN A 274 -9.27 -8.73 -41.26
N LYS A 275 -7.94 -8.73 -41.16
CA LYS A 275 -7.05 -7.82 -41.92
C LYS A 275 -6.28 -8.60 -42.98
N GLU A 276 -7.02 -8.97 -44.02
CA GLU A 276 -6.63 -9.88 -45.10
C GLU A 276 -5.82 -9.16 -46.22
N GLU A 277 -4.76 -8.41 -45.88
CA GLU A 277 -3.92 -7.78 -46.92
C GLU A 277 -2.40 -7.99 -46.68
N HIS A 278 -1.83 -8.78 -47.60
CA HIS A 278 -0.42 -8.88 -48.04
C HIS A 278 0.62 -9.66 -47.21
N TRP A 279 0.99 -10.82 -47.77
CA TRP A 279 2.04 -11.76 -47.36
C TRP A 279 3.48 -11.36 -47.74
N ASP A 280 3.69 -10.29 -48.52
CA ASP A 280 5.04 -9.85 -48.96
C ASP A 280 5.84 -9.13 -47.85
N ALA A 281 5.35 -9.17 -46.63
CA ALA A 281 5.70 -8.19 -45.62
C ALA A 281 6.30 -8.78 -44.34
N CYS A 282 6.81 -10.02 -44.25
CA CYS A 282 7.48 -10.44 -43.00
C CYS A 282 8.67 -9.53 -42.63
N ASP A 283 9.43 -9.08 -43.63
CA ASP A 283 10.51 -8.10 -43.45
C ASP A 283 9.96 -6.70 -43.16
N LEU A 284 8.83 -6.31 -43.77
CA LEU A 284 8.15 -5.04 -43.52
C LEU A 284 7.36 -5.00 -42.18
N TYR A 285 6.90 -6.15 -41.67
CA TYR A 285 6.11 -6.33 -40.44
C TYR A 285 6.99 -6.31 -39.20
N LEU A 286 8.21 -6.85 -39.29
CA LEU A 286 9.24 -6.64 -38.27
C LEU A 286 9.77 -5.20 -38.30
N SER A 287 9.64 -4.51 -39.45
CA SER A 287 10.07 -3.13 -39.64
C SER A 287 9.02 -2.09 -39.20
N ASP A 288 7.72 -2.36 -39.39
CA ASP A 288 6.62 -1.47 -39.01
C ASP A 288 6.05 -1.89 -37.65
N ARG A 289 6.52 -1.20 -36.60
CA ARG A 289 6.57 -1.69 -35.22
C ARG A 289 5.28 -1.69 -34.35
N PRO A 290 4.07 -1.22 -34.73
CA PRO A 290 3.00 -1.08 -33.73
C PRO A 290 2.10 -2.32 -33.50
N ALA A 291 2.17 -3.39 -34.29
CA ALA A 291 1.13 -4.44 -34.25
C ALA A 291 1.48 -5.72 -33.46
N LEU A 292 2.76 -6.11 -33.35
CA LEU A 292 3.11 -7.41 -32.75
C LEU A 292 3.17 -7.39 -31.22
N SER A 293 2.24 -8.08 -30.57
CA SER A 293 2.26 -8.27 -29.13
C SER A 293 3.11 -9.49 -28.79
N LEU A 294 4.32 -9.27 -28.26
CA LEU A 294 5.25 -10.37 -27.97
C LEU A 294 4.73 -11.35 -26.90
N PRO A 295 4.13 -10.90 -25.79
CA PRO A 295 3.56 -11.83 -24.82
C PRO A 295 2.49 -12.73 -25.44
N LYS A 296 1.54 -12.15 -26.18
CA LYS A 296 0.51 -12.91 -26.91
C LYS A 296 1.11 -13.86 -27.94
N PHE A 297 2.13 -13.42 -28.67
CA PHE A 297 2.84 -14.27 -29.63
C PHE A 297 3.43 -15.52 -28.95
N PHE A 298 4.18 -15.35 -27.87
CA PHE A 298 4.73 -16.48 -27.12
C PHE A 298 3.65 -17.37 -26.50
N GLN A 299 2.55 -16.78 -26.03
CA GLN A 299 1.41 -17.55 -25.53
C GLN A 299 0.79 -18.43 -26.61
N ASN A 300 0.59 -17.90 -27.82
CA ASN A 300 0.04 -18.66 -28.95
C ASN A 300 0.95 -19.83 -29.33
N ILE A 301 2.27 -19.64 -29.33
CA ILE A 301 3.23 -20.73 -29.59
C ILE A 301 3.03 -21.88 -28.59
N VAL A 302 2.94 -21.56 -27.29
CA VAL A 302 2.77 -22.58 -26.24
C VAL A 302 1.41 -23.27 -26.34
N TYR A 303 0.35 -22.53 -26.67
CA TYR A 303 -1.01 -23.07 -26.70
C TYR A 303 -1.28 -23.92 -27.95
N ASN A 304 -0.83 -23.47 -29.12
CA ASN A 304 -1.10 -24.14 -30.39
C ASN A 304 -0.04 -25.17 -30.77
N ASP A 305 1.08 -25.25 -30.04
CA ASP A 305 2.27 -26.00 -30.45
C ASP A 305 2.77 -25.57 -31.85
N ASP A 306 2.60 -24.28 -32.16
CA ASP A 306 2.91 -23.66 -33.47
C ASP A 306 4.43 -23.48 -33.66
N LEU A 307 5.27 -24.34 -33.10
CA LEU A 307 6.71 -24.28 -33.35
C LEU A 307 7.05 -24.86 -34.73
N PRO A 308 7.98 -24.24 -35.47
CA PRO A 308 8.54 -24.89 -36.64
C PRO A 308 9.23 -26.19 -36.20
N TYR A 309 9.04 -27.26 -36.98
CA TYR A 309 9.62 -28.62 -36.85
C TYR A 309 10.86 -28.77 -35.93
N ASP A 310 10.96 -29.88 -35.18
CA ASP A 310 12.09 -30.30 -34.33
C ASP A 310 12.62 -29.29 -33.28
N VAL A 311 12.07 -28.07 -33.21
CA VAL A 311 12.37 -27.10 -32.15
C VAL A 311 11.57 -27.50 -30.91
N SER A 312 12.25 -28.08 -29.92
CA SER A 312 11.65 -28.31 -28.61
C SER A 312 11.29 -26.96 -27.94
N ILE A 313 10.18 -26.93 -27.20
CA ILE A 313 9.75 -25.78 -26.37
C ILE A 313 10.75 -25.54 -25.22
N ASP A 314 11.36 -26.59 -24.68
CA ASP A 314 12.26 -26.52 -23.52
C ASP A 314 13.42 -25.51 -23.66
N PRO A 315 14.16 -25.45 -24.77
CA PRO A 315 15.22 -24.45 -24.97
C PRO A 315 14.70 -23.01 -25.11
N LEU A 316 13.40 -22.77 -25.28
CA LEU A 316 12.88 -21.44 -25.60
C LEU A 316 12.59 -20.60 -24.35
N TYR A 317 12.74 -21.11 -23.13
CA TYR A 317 12.47 -20.38 -21.88
C TYR A 317 11.06 -19.75 -21.83
N LEU A 318 10.10 -20.25 -22.61
CA LEU A 318 8.75 -19.69 -22.69
C LEU A 318 7.99 -19.88 -21.37
N SER A 319 8.26 -20.98 -20.67
CA SER A 319 7.73 -21.22 -19.32
C SER A 319 8.14 -20.13 -18.34
N ASP A 320 9.40 -19.71 -18.37
CA ASP A 320 9.91 -18.62 -17.53
C ASP A 320 9.36 -17.26 -17.98
N LEU A 321 9.25 -17.04 -19.29
CA LEU A 321 8.81 -15.77 -19.86
C LEU A 321 7.31 -15.50 -19.64
N LEU A 322 6.47 -16.53 -19.73
CA LEU A 322 5.02 -16.45 -19.53
C LEU A 322 4.60 -16.70 -18.08
N ARG A 323 5.55 -16.96 -17.19
CA ARG A 323 5.29 -17.17 -15.77
C ARG A 323 4.63 -15.94 -15.16
N ASN A 324 3.60 -16.17 -14.35
CA ASN A 324 3.03 -15.13 -13.49
C ASN A 324 3.72 -15.18 -12.11
N ASN A 325 4.39 -14.10 -11.74
CA ASN A 325 5.05 -13.94 -10.44
C ASN A 325 4.29 -13.03 -9.46
N LEU A 326 3.04 -12.64 -9.78
CA LEU A 326 2.15 -11.96 -8.85
C LEU A 326 1.79 -12.91 -7.69
N VAL A 327 1.99 -12.43 -6.47
CA VAL A 327 1.74 -13.20 -5.24
C VAL A 327 0.50 -12.70 -4.53
N LEU A 328 0.25 -11.38 -4.57
CA LEU A 328 -0.91 -10.77 -3.93
C LEU A 328 -2.14 -10.86 -4.83
N ASP A 329 -2.00 -10.62 -6.13
CA ASP A 329 -3.10 -10.74 -7.08
C ASP A 329 -3.39 -12.20 -7.44
N GLN A 330 -4.42 -12.76 -6.81
CA GLN A 330 -4.86 -14.14 -7.00
C GLN A 330 -5.87 -14.31 -8.15
N ALA A 331 -6.04 -13.30 -9.02
CA ALA A 331 -6.98 -13.38 -10.14
C ALA A 331 -6.61 -14.41 -11.22
N GLY A 332 -5.45 -15.07 -11.10
CA GLY A 332 -5.03 -16.11 -12.05
C GLY A 332 -4.66 -15.55 -13.42
N ARG A 333 -4.08 -14.34 -13.46
CA ARG A 333 -3.71 -13.66 -14.72
C ARG A 333 -2.69 -14.44 -15.52
N VAL A 334 -2.77 -14.32 -16.84
CA VAL A 334 -1.88 -14.98 -17.80
C VAL A 334 -1.28 -13.93 -18.74
N ALA A 335 0.05 -13.96 -18.89
CA ALA A 335 0.75 -13.07 -19.81
C ALA A 335 0.31 -13.35 -21.26
N GLY A 336 -0.05 -12.32 -22.01
CA GLY A 336 -0.50 -12.47 -23.40
C GLY A 336 -2.02 -12.61 -23.59
N GLU A 337 -2.80 -12.71 -22.50
CA GLU A 337 -4.24 -12.96 -22.54
C GLU A 337 -5.06 -11.77 -22.04
N GLY A 338 -6.26 -11.57 -22.59
CA GLY A 338 -7.22 -10.59 -22.09
C GLY A 338 -6.67 -9.16 -22.01
N ASP A 339 -6.78 -8.56 -20.83
CA ASP A 339 -6.27 -7.21 -20.54
C ASP A 339 -4.73 -7.17 -20.44
N GLU A 340 -4.09 -8.33 -20.22
CA GLU A 340 -2.64 -8.53 -20.11
C GLU A 340 -1.99 -8.94 -21.44
N LYS A 341 -2.64 -8.68 -22.58
CA LYS A 341 -2.13 -9.04 -23.91
C LYS A 341 -0.71 -8.57 -24.19
N ASP A 342 -0.36 -7.36 -23.74
CA ASP A 342 0.95 -6.73 -23.96
C ASP A 342 1.87 -6.79 -22.72
N CYS A 343 1.50 -7.61 -21.73
CA CYS A 343 2.21 -7.69 -20.44
C CYS A 343 3.03 -8.98 -20.26
N PHE A 344 4.26 -8.85 -19.76
CA PHE A 344 5.01 -9.95 -19.16
C PHE A 344 4.92 -9.87 -17.62
N LEU A 345 4.44 -10.93 -16.99
CA LEU A 345 4.27 -10.99 -15.52
C LEU A 345 5.40 -11.74 -14.81
N CYS A 346 6.48 -12.04 -15.53
CA CYS A 346 7.59 -12.89 -15.10
C CYS A 346 8.71 -12.15 -14.37
N ALA A 347 8.53 -10.86 -14.08
CA ALA A 347 9.52 -10.08 -13.37
C ALA A 347 9.85 -10.74 -12.02
N LYS A 348 11.14 -10.83 -11.71
CA LYS A 348 11.64 -11.37 -10.46
C LYS A 348 12.81 -10.50 -9.98
N ILE A 349 12.95 -10.38 -8.67
CA ILE A 349 14.10 -9.77 -8.02
C ILE A 349 14.41 -10.57 -6.76
N GLU A 350 15.68 -10.92 -6.56
CA GLU A 350 16.13 -11.63 -5.36
C GLU A 350 16.22 -10.67 -4.16
N ASP A 351 16.34 -11.21 -2.95
CA ASP A 351 16.39 -10.39 -1.73
C ASP A 351 17.65 -9.51 -1.67
N GLU A 352 18.75 -9.99 -2.27
CA GLU A 352 20.06 -9.32 -2.33
C GLU A 352 20.07 -8.10 -3.25
N ASP A 353 19.14 -8.05 -4.21
CA ASP A 353 19.02 -6.96 -5.19
C ASP A 353 18.00 -5.88 -4.76
N LEU A 354 17.39 -6.04 -3.58
CA LEU A 354 16.50 -5.02 -3.03
C LEU A 354 17.24 -3.70 -2.77
N PRO A 355 16.57 -2.56 -2.90
CA PRO A 355 17.20 -1.26 -2.68
C PRO A 355 17.39 -0.91 -1.19
N TRP A 356 17.23 -1.88 -0.29
CA TRP A 356 17.52 -1.77 1.14
C TRP A 356 18.10 -3.10 1.61
N ASP A 357 18.81 -3.08 2.74
CA ASP A 357 19.28 -4.30 3.37
C ASP A 357 18.11 -4.97 4.11
N PRO A 358 17.77 -6.24 3.79
CA PRO A 358 16.67 -6.95 4.45
C PRO A 358 16.91 -7.19 5.94
N GLU A 359 18.16 -7.17 6.41
CA GLU A 359 18.52 -7.37 7.82
C GLU A 359 18.61 -6.04 8.60
N GLU A 360 18.43 -4.90 7.93
CA GLU A 360 18.47 -3.59 8.57
C GLU A 360 17.14 -3.29 9.29
N HIS A 361 17.22 -3.21 10.62
CA HIS A 361 16.07 -2.92 11.48
C HIS A 361 15.92 -1.42 11.79
N ASP A 362 16.93 -0.62 11.47
CA ASP A 362 16.91 0.84 11.59
C ASP A 362 16.42 1.46 10.27
N TRP A 363 15.38 2.29 10.35
CA TRP A 363 14.65 2.81 9.18
C TRP A 363 15.14 4.15 8.67
#